data_AF-A0A2E8J755-F1
#
_entry.id   AF-A0A2E8J755-F1
#
_cell.length_a   1.000
_cell.length_b   1.000
_cell.length_c   1.000
_cell.angle_alpha   90.00
_cell.angle_beta   90.00
_cell.angle_gamma   90.00
#
_symmetry.space_group_name_H-M   'P 1'
#
loop_
_entity.id
_entity.type
_entity.pdbx_description
1 polymer ?
#
loop_
_entity_poly.entity_id
_entity_poly.type
_entity_poly.pdbx_seq_one_letter_code
_entity_poly.pdbx_strand_id
1 'polypeptide(L)'
;MTLKEELAAGQAQIERASEQMQAARSQYSETISNQFVDWELTRSEQEVALLLLKGLSFLEIALLRTTKQKTVRQQAPEMYKKSGITGRHVLSAWFFEDFLY
;
A
#
# COMPACT_ATOMS: atom_id res chain seq x y z
N MET A 1 13.40 42.15 2.97
CA MET A 1 13.55 40.71 2.70
C MET A 1 14.28 40.55 1.40
N THR A 2 15.38 39.82 1.39
CA THR A 2 16.17 39.54 0.18
C THR A 2 15.68 38.26 -0.47
N LEU A 3 15.74 38.16 -1.82
CA LEU A 3 15.34 36.95 -2.57
C LEU A 3 15.95 35.65 -2.03
N LYS A 4 17.13 35.73 -1.39
CA LYS A 4 17.78 34.58 -0.75
C LYS A 4 17.04 34.07 0.49
N GLU A 5 16.44 34.96 1.27
CA GLU A 5 15.65 34.60 2.45
C GLU A 5 14.31 33.96 2.05
N GLU A 6 13.68 34.46 0.98
CA GLU A 6 12.44 33.88 0.42
C GLU A 6 12.68 32.49 -0.20
N LEU A 7 13.78 32.30 -0.93
CA LEU A 7 14.17 30.99 -1.46
C LEU A 7 14.49 29.98 -0.35
N ALA A 8 15.23 30.40 0.67
CA ALA A 8 15.54 29.54 1.83
C ALA A 8 14.28 29.13 2.60
N ALA A 9 13.34 30.06 2.79
CA ALA A 9 12.05 29.77 3.43
C ALA A 9 11.20 28.80 2.59
N GLY A 10 11.17 28.97 1.26
CA GLY A 10 10.48 28.05 0.35
C GLY A 10 11.08 26.64 0.35
N GLN A 11 12.41 26.53 0.36
CA GLN A 11 13.12 25.25 0.44
C GLN A 11 12.79 24.50 1.73
N ALA A 12 12.85 25.20 2.88
CA ALA A 12 12.53 24.63 4.19
C ALA A 12 11.05 24.19 4.29
N GLN A 13 10.13 24.88 3.60
CA GLN A 13 8.73 24.48 3.54
C GLN A 13 8.53 23.20 2.72
N ILE A 14 9.25 23.04 1.60
CA ILE A 14 9.23 21.83 0.78
C ILE A 14 9.79 20.63 1.57
N GLU A 15 10.92 20.83 2.27
CA GLU A 15 11.54 19.79 3.10
C GLU A 15 10.60 19.33 4.21
N ARG A 16 10.01 20.26 4.97
CA ARG A 16 9.02 19.91 6.01
C ARG A 16 7.80 19.19 5.44
N ALA A 17 7.29 19.62 4.29
CA ALA A 17 6.16 18.95 3.64
C ALA A 17 6.54 17.53 3.20
N SER A 18 7.76 17.33 2.68
CA SER A 18 8.29 16.01 2.32
C SER A 18 8.44 15.10 3.54
N GLU A 19 8.99 15.60 4.64
CA GLU A 19 9.14 14.86 5.90
C GLU A 19 7.80 14.41 6.46
N GLN A 20 6.81 15.32 6.52
CA GLN A 20 5.45 15.01 6.95
C GLN A 20 4.81 13.94 6.06
N MET A 21 4.99 14.07 4.75
CA MET A 21 4.46 13.11 3.78
C MET A 21 5.14 11.74 3.91
N GLN A 22 6.45 11.69 4.22
CA GLN A 22 7.18 10.45 4.45
C GLN A 22 6.76 9.78 5.77
N ALA A 23 6.55 10.55 6.83
CA ALA A 23 6.04 10.05 8.10
C ALA A 23 4.64 9.44 7.93
N ALA A 24 3.72 10.15 7.27
CA ALA A 24 2.38 9.66 6.98
C ALA A 24 2.39 8.36 6.15
N ARG A 25 3.25 8.28 5.13
CA ARG A 25 3.44 7.05 4.33
C ARG A 25 3.94 5.88 5.17
N SER A 26 4.87 6.13 6.09
CA SER A 26 5.46 5.10 6.94
C SER A 26 4.44 4.54 7.91
N GLN A 27 3.70 5.42 8.58
CA GLN A 27 2.61 5.04 9.49
C GLN A 27 1.54 4.21 8.74
N TYR A 28 1.14 4.63 7.55
CA TYR A 28 0.16 3.89 6.77
C TYR A 28 0.68 2.52 6.30
N SER A 29 1.97 2.42 5.92
CA SER A 29 2.59 1.15 5.58
C SER A 29 2.60 0.17 6.77
N GLU A 30 2.75 0.69 7.99
CA GLU A 30 2.67 -0.11 9.22
C GLU A 30 1.24 -0.62 9.46
N THR A 31 0.22 0.24 9.29
CA THR A 31 -1.19 -0.17 9.37
C THR A 31 -1.52 -1.31 8.40
N ILE A 32 -1.10 -1.19 7.14
CA ILE A 32 -1.29 -2.26 6.14
C ILE A 32 -0.62 -3.56 6.61
N SER A 33 0.61 -3.46 7.11
CA SER A 33 1.39 -4.64 7.52
C SER A 33 0.75 -5.33 8.73
N ASN A 34 0.29 -4.57 9.71
CA ASN A 34 -0.41 -5.10 10.89
C ASN A 34 -1.72 -5.78 10.49
N GLN A 35 -2.52 -5.15 9.63
CA GLN A 35 -3.76 -5.75 9.18
C GLN A 35 -3.55 -7.06 8.42
N PHE A 36 -2.48 -7.16 7.63
CA PHE A 36 -2.11 -8.39 6.94
C PHE A 36 -1.69 -9.51 7.89
N VAL A 37 -1.08 -9.18 9.03
CA VAL A 37 -0.79 -10.13 10.11
C VAL A 37 -2.08 -10.58 10.78
N ASP A 38 -3.01 -9.64 11.06
CA ASP A 38 -4.30 -9.94 11.68
C ASP A 38 -5.19 -10.83 10.80
N TRP A 39 -5.08 -10.69 9.47
CA TRP A 39 -5.72 -11.59 8.50
C TRP A 39 -4.96 -12.90 8.29
N GLU A 40 -3.91 -13.18 9.06
CA GLU A 40 -3.12 -14.41 8.98
C GLU A 40 -2.62 -14.72 7.55
N LEU A 41 -2.27 -13.66 6.81
CA LEU A 41 -1.74 -13.80 5.48
C LEU A 41 -0.30 -14.32 5.56
N THR A 42 0.00 -15.36 4.77
CA THR A 42 1.38 -15.81 4.55
C THR A 42 2.18 -14.69 3.90
N ARG A 43 3.50 -14.69 4.08
CA ARG A 43 4.39 -13.74 3.40
C ARG A 43 4.11 -13.64 1.89
N SER A 44 3.80 -14.77 1.26
CA SER A 44 3.47 -14.81 -0.16
C SER A 44 2.14 -14.11 -0.49
N GLU A 45 1.13 -14.22 0.36
CA GLU A 45 -0.16 -13.54 0.19
C GLU A 45 -0.03 -12.05 0.47
N GLN A 46 0.71 -11.64 1.50
CA GLN A 46 0.99 -10.24 1.83
C GLN A 46 1.60 -9.48 0.64
N GLU A 47 2.56 -10.10 -0.04
CA GLU A 47 3.17 -9.54 -1.24
C GLU A 47 2.16 -9.40 -2.39
N VAL A 48 1.25 -10.37 -2.59
CA VAL A 48 0.17 -10.23 -3.60
C VAL A 48 -0.77 -9.09 -3.19
N ALA A 49 -1.21 -9.08 -1.93
CA ALA A 49 -2.15 -8.11 -1.38
C ALA A 49 -1.66 -6.68 -1.55
N LEU A 50 -0.39 -6.41 -1.20
CA LEU A 50 0.22 -5.10 -1.34
C LEU A 50 0.26 -4.63 -2.79
N LEU A 51 0.59 -5.51 -3.73
CA LEU A 51 0.63 -5.16 -5.15
C LEU A 51 -0.77 -4.97 -5.73
N LEU A 52 -1.77 -5.74 -5.28
CA LEU A 52 -3.17 -5.51 -5.63
C LEU A 52 -3.67 -4.16 -5.13
N LEU A 53 -3.29 -3.78 -3.90
CA LEU A 53 -3.62 -2.47 -3.31
C LEU A 53 -3.01 -1.32 -4.11
N LYS A 54 -1.80 -1.52 -4.66
CA LYS A 54 -1.16 -0.60 -5.60
C LYS A 54 -1.81 -0.56 -7.00
N GLY A 55 -2.85 -1.35 -7.24
CA GLY A 55 -3.63 -1.35 -8.47
C GLY A 55 -3.16 -2.34 -9.54
N LEU A 56 -2.08 -3.09 -9.29
CA LEU A 56 -1.52 -3.99 -10.30
C LEU A 56 -2.47 -5.15 -10.63
N SER A 57 -2.43 -5.57 -11.89
CA SER A 57 -3.10 -6.76 -12.38
C SER A 57 -2.35 -8.03 -11.96
N PHE A 58 -3.05 -9.18 -11.97
CA PHE A 58 -2.41 -10.47 -11.68
C PHE A 58 -1.24 -10.79 -12.63
N LEU A 59 -1.26 -10.28 -13.86
CA LEU A 59 -0.17 -10.47 -14.81
C LEU A 59 1.08 -9.68 -14.39
N GLU A 60 0.91 -8.40 -14.06
CA GLU A 60 2.01 -7.54 -13.60
C GLU A 60 2.61 -8.06 -12.28
N ILE A 61 1.76 -8.53 -11.36
CA ILE A 61 2.21 -9.16 -10.11
C ILE A 61 3.04 -10.40 -10.39
N ALA A 62 2.58 -11.26 -11.32
CA ALA A 62 3.30 -12.47 -11.69
C ALA A 62 4.69 -12.16 -12.27
N LEU A 63 4.78 -11.13 -13.13
CA LEU A 63 6.03 -10.66 -13.72
C LEU A 63 6.98 -10.10 -12.65
N LEU A 64 6.50 -9.19 -11.79
CA LEU A 64 7.33 -8.58 -10.74
C LEU A 64 7.84 -9.59 -9.71
N ARG A 65 7.04 -10.63 -9.42
CA ARG A 65 7.40 -11.67 -8.45
C ARG A 65 8.08 -12.88 -9.06
N THR A 66 8.34 -12.85 -10.37
CA THR A 66 8.95 -13.97 -11.12
C THR A 66 8.21 -15.30 -10.85
N THR A 67 6.87 -15.24 -10.82
CA THR A 67 5.99 -16.39 -10.56
C THR A 67 4.98 -16.57 -11.69
N LYS A 68 4.21 -17.67 -11.66
CA LYS A 68 3.16 -17.92 -12.65
C LYS A 68 1.91 -17.13 -12.29
N GLN A 69 1.24 -16.54 -13.28
CA GLN A 69 -0.04 -15.85 -13.09
C GLN A 69 -1.10 -16.75 -12.43
N LYS A 70 -1.07 -18.06 -12.72
CA LYS A 70 -1.94 -19.05 -12.07
C LYS A 70 -1.73 -19.09 -10.56
N THR A 71 -0.49 -19.00 -10.09
CA THR A 71 -0.15 -18.98 -8.66
C THR A 71 -0.76 -17.76 -7.98
N VAL A 72 -0.59 -16.57 -8.56
CA VAL A 72 -1.18 -15.32 -8.04
C VAL A 72 -2.72 -15.40 -7.99
N ARG A 73 -3.33 -15.96 -9.05
CA ARG A 73 -4.79 -16.19 -9.11
C ARG A 73 -5.30 -17.21 -8.09
N GLN A 74 -4.47 -18.15 -7.65
CA GLN A 74 -4.82 -19.10 -6.60
C GLN A 74 -4.64 -18.50 -5.20
N GLN A 75 -3.65 -17.62 -5.02
CA GLN A 75 -3.41 -16.94 -3.74
C GLN A 75 -4.48 -15.89 -3.42
N ALA A 76 -5.01 -15.17 -4.42
CA ALA A 76 -5.98 -14.10 -4.17
C ALA A 76 -7.30 -14.58 -3.50
N PRO A 77 -7.94 -15.69 -3.91
CA PRO A 77 -9.11 -16.23 -3.21
C PRO A 77 -8.85 -16.65 -1.76
N GLU A 78 -7.68 -17.25 -1.47
CA GLU A 78 -7.32 -17.64 -0.10
C GLU A 78 -7.15 -16.40 0.79
N MET A 79 -6.46 -15.37 0.27
CA MET A 79 -6.35 -14.07 0.93
C MET A 79 -7.73 -13.45 1.20
N TYR A 80 -8.63 -13.45 0.22
CA TYR A 80 -10.00 -12.93 0.37
C TYR A 80 -10.79 -13.69 1.44
N LYS A 81 -10.67 -15.01 1.47
CA LYS A 81 -11.33 -15.86 2.47
C LYS A 81 -10.83 -15.55 3.88
N LYS A 82 -9.52 -15.39 4.06
CA LYS A 82 -8.91 -15.08 5.36
C LYS A 82 -9.27 -13.69 5.88
N SER A 83 -9.34 -12.72 4.98
CA SER A 83 -9.69 -11.32 5.29
C SER A 83 -11.20 -11.05 5.38
N GLY A 84 -12.04 -12.00 4.96
CA GLY A 84 -13.49 -11.84 4.92
C GLY A 84 -14.00 -10.89 3.81
N ILE A 85 -13.14 -10.48 2.88
CA ILE A 85 -13.48 -9.55 1.79
C ILE A 85 -13.82 -10.30 0.50
N THR A 86 -14.65 -9.71 -0.36
CA THR A 86 -15.18 -10.40 -1.55
C THR A 86 -14.39 -10.13 -2.84
N GLY A 87 -13.33 -9.32 -2.79
CA GLY A 87 -12.47 -9.10 -3.96
C GLY A 87 -11.56 -7.87 -3.86
N ARG A 88 -10.85 -7.59 -4.96
CA ARG A 88 -9.83 -6.54 -5.01
C ARG A 88 -10.36 -5.13 -4.73
N HIS A 89 -11.60 -4.83 -5.15
CA HIS A 89 -12.19 -3.51 -4.95
C HIS A 89 -12.53 -3.29 -3.47
N VAL A 90 -13.02 -4.34 -2.80
CA VAL A 90 -13.29 -4.32 -1.36
C VAL A 90 -11.98 -4.26 -0.57
N LEU A 91 -10.93 -4.97 -1.00
CA LEU A 91 -9.59 -4.83 -0.41
C LEU A 91 -9.13 -3.36 -0.40
N SER A 92 -9.22 -2.68 -1.54
CA SER A 92 -8.85 -1.27 -1.62
C SER A 92 -9.77 -0.38 -0.80
N ALA A 93 -11.09 -0.61 -0.85
CA ALA A 93 -12.07 0.18 -0.10
C ALA A 93 -11.84 0.07 1.42
N TRP A 94 -11.58 -1.14 1.92
CA TRP A 94 -11.31 -1.41 3.34
C TRP A 94 -10.18 -0.53 3.88
N PHE A 95 -9.08 -0.44 3.14
CA PHE A 95 -7.96 0.42 3.54
C PHE A 95 -8.20 1.92 3.33
N PHE A 96 -9.13 2.29 2.45
CA PHE A 96 -9.50 3.70 2.24
C PHE A 96 -10.54 4.21 3.24
N GLU A 97 -11.33 3.34 3.87
CA GLU A 97 -12.29 3.75 4.91
C GLU A 97 -11.58 4.48 6.06
N ASP A 98 -10.39 4.01 6.47
CA ASP A 98 -9.56 4.66 7.50
C ASP A 98 -9.03 6.04 7.10
N PHE A 99 -9.09 6.43 5.82
CA PHE A 99 -8.68 7.77 5.37
C PHE A 99 -9.83 8.77 5.29
N LEU A 100 -11.07 8.30 5.19
CA LEU A 100 -12.23 9.14 4.91
C LEU A 100 -12.88 9.69 6.19
N TYR A 101 -12.57 9.12 7.35
CA TYR A 101 -13.08 9.51 8.65
C TYR A 101 -11.96 9.97 9.57
#